data_AF-A0AA40X295-F1
#
_entry.id   AF-A0AA40X295-F1
#
_cell.length_a   1.000
_cell.length_b   1.000
_cell.length_c   1.000
_cell.angle_alpha   90.00
_cell.angle_beta   90.00
_cell.angle_gamma   90.00
#
_symmetry.space_group_name_H-M   'P 1'
#
loop_
_entity.id
_entity.type
_entity.pdbx_description
1 polymer ?
#
loop_
_entity_poly.entity_id
_entity_poly.type
_entity_poly.pdbx_seq_one_letter_code
_entity_poly.pdbx_strand_id
1 'polypeptide(L)'
;MKKISPLVSLIPLLMSFAAFSAIAASDSLPLPSSVLKDNLETFEIDCPNNPQQTTVDLDDCMGTKRAQVEAIESKYVTTARQLIANSPDFSKEQTQKILDAFDAENKAWDTLIATAAHATEVNWDGGTVRAAKATDREIKLIELRVHNQWQNWLRYEDSTPPALPEPKFKNVE
;
A
#
# COMPACT_ATOMS: atom_id res chain seq x y z
N MET A 1 -71.00 -27.26 27.10
CA MET A 1 -70.86 -25.94 26.42
C MET A 1 -69.52 -25.32 26.80
N LYS A 2 -68.70 -24.92 25.81
CA LYS A 2 -67.46 -24.10 25.91
C LYS A 2 -66.30 -24.75 26.71
N LYS A 3 -65.04 -24.76 26.27
CA LYS A 3 -64.32 -24.11 25.15
C LYS A 3 -63.10 -24.97 24.80
N ILE A 4 -62.83 -25.08 23.51
CA ILE A 4 -61.59 -25.59 22.91
C ILE A 4 -60.54 -24.47 22.99
N SER A 5 -59.28 -24.82 23.26
CA SER A 5 -58.11 -24.00 22.91
C SER A 5 -56.97 -24.96 22.53
N PRO A 6 -56.41 -24.86 21.31
CA PRO A 6 -55.22 -25.62 20.95
C PRO A 6 -53.97 -24.81 21.32
N LEU A 7 -53.03 -25.46 22.01
CA LEU A 7 -51.68 -24.95 22.16
C LEU A 7 -50.96 -25.16 20.81
N VAL A 8 -50.71 -24.07 20.09
CA VAL A 8 -49.87 -24.06 18.88
C VAL A 8 -48.41 -24.13 19.36
N SER A 9 -47.75 -25.26 19.10
CA SER A 9 -46.30 -25.40 19.28
C SER A 9 -45.60 -24.81 18.06
N LEU A 10 -44.88 -23.71 18.25
CA LEU A 10 -43.99 -23.13 17.24
C LEU A 10 -42.73 -24.00 17.12
N ILE A 11 -42.55 -24.63 15.97
CA ILE A 11 -41.28 -25.26 15.56
C ILE A 11 -40.38 -24.15 15.00
N PRO A 12 -39.14 -23.97 15.48
CA PRO A 12 -38.26 -22.92 14.97
C PRO A 12 -37.75 -23.28 13.57
N LEU A 13 -37.90 -22.33 12.65
CA LEU A 13 -37.36 -22.37 11.30
C LEU A 13 -35.82 -22.27 11.39
N LEU A 14 -35.12 -23.38 11.14
CA LEU A 14 -33.67 -23.40 10.95
C LEU A 14 -33.33 -22.66 9.65
N MET A 15 -32.96 -21.38 9.75
CA MET A 15 -32.28 -20.68 8.66
C MET A 15 -30.84 -21.17 8.57
N SER A 16 -30.55 -22.02 7.57
CA SER A 16 -29.19 -22.26 7.10
C SER A 16 -28.62 -20.97 6.53
N PHE A 17 -27.77 -20.29 7.30
CA PHE A 17 -26.87 -19.28 6.77
C PHE A 17 -25.74 -19.99 6.02
N ALA A 18 -25.88 -20.12 4.70
CA ALA A 18 -24.74 -20.37 3.84
C ALA A 18 -23.84 -19.13 3.90
N ALA A 19 -22.74 -19.23 4.64
CA ALA A 19 -21.71 -18.21 4.65
C ALA A 19 -21.01 -18.20 3.28
N PHE A 20 -21.50 -17.37 2.37
CA PHE A 20 -20.74 -16.98 1.18
C PHE A 20 -19.54 -16.18 1.68
N SER A 21 -18.39 -16.83 1.75
CA SER A 21 -17.12 -16.14 1.92
C SER A 21 -16.84 -15.40 0.62
N ALA A 22 -17.20 -14.11 0.57
CA ALA A 22 -16.71 -13.22 -0.45
C ALA A 22 -15.19 -13.10 -0.25
N ILE A 23 -14.41 -13.73 -1.12
CA ILE A 23 -12.99 -13.45 -1.26
C ILE A 23 -12.95 -12.02 -1.79
N ALA A 24 -12.65 -11.05 -0.92
CA ALA A 24 -12.30 -9.71 -1.36
C ALA A 24 -11.00 -9.85 -2.15
N ALA A 25 -11.10 -9.74 -3.48
CA ALA A 25 -9.93 -9.40 -4.28
C ALA A 25 -9.43 -8.06 -3.72
N SER A 26 -8.21 -8.06 -3.18
CA SER A 26 -7.54 -6.81 -2.85
C SER A 26 -7.34 -6.08 -4.18
N ASP A 27 -8.19 -5.10 -4.48
CA ASP A 27 -8.04 -4.24 -5.65
C ASP A 27 -6.70 -3.51 -5.53
N SER A 28 -5.65 -4.08 -6.11
CA SER A 28 -4.38 -3.39 -6.26
C SER A 28 -4.62 -2.20 -7.17
N LEU A 29 -4.38 -0.99 -6.66
CA LEU A 29 -4.44 0.23 -7.46
C LEU A 29 -3.62 0.05 -8.74
N PRO A 30 -4.10 0.54 -9.90
CA PRO A 30 -3.36 0.43 -11.14
C PRO A 30 -2.01 1.14 -10.99
N LEU A 31 -0.94 0.51 -11.47
CA LEU A 31 0.38 1.13 -11.49
C LEU A 31 0.40 2.30 -12.49
N PRO A 32 1.16 3.37 -12.21
CA PRO A 32 1.38 4.45 -13.17
C PRO A 32 2.21 3.96 -14.37
N SER A 33 2.34 4.81 -15.40
CA SER A 33 3.22 4.54 -16.53
C SER A 33 4.68 4.40 -16.06
N SER A 34 5.43 3.54 -16.73
CA SER A 34 6.85 3.36 -16.46
C SER A 34 7.64 3.02 -17.73
N VAL A 35 8.95 3.25 -17.67
CA VAL A 35 9.92 2.82 -18.67
C VAL A 35 10.93 1.90 -18.00
N LEU A 36 11.04 0.66 -18.50
CA LEU A 36 12.04 -0.32 -18.07
C LEU A 36 13.23 -0.33 -19.02
N LYS A 37 14.43 -0.12 -18.49
CA LYS A 37 15.69 -0.23 -19.23
C LYS A 37 16.80 -0.72 -18.29
N ASP A 38 17.56 -1.73 -18.70
CA ASP A 38 18.73 -2.23 -17.95
C ASP A 38 18.43 -2.55 -16.45
N ASN A 39 17.30 -3.20 -16.17
CA ASN A 39 16.78 -3.48 -14.81
C ASN A 39 16.49 -2.24 -13.96
N LEU A 40 16.29 -1.09 -14.59
CA LEU A 40 15.85 0.15 -13.97
C LEU A 40 14.44 0.49 -14.48
N GLU A 41 13.45 0.49 -13.60
CA GLU A 41 12.08 0.89 -13.92
C GLU A 41 11.85 2.32 -13.43
N THR A 42 11.68 3.26 -14.36
CA THR A 42 11.38 4.66 -14.03
C THR A 42 9.88 4.89 -14.16
N PHE A 43 9.21 5.10 -13.03
CA PHE A 43 7.79 5.44 -12.95
C PHE A 43 7.58 6.94 -13.15
N GLU A 44 6.58 7.30 -13.95
CA GLU A 44 6.14 8.68 -14.07
C GLU A 44 5.05 8.95 -13.03
N ILE A 45 5.31 9.92 -12.15
CA ILE A 45 4.40 10.31 -11.09
C ILE A 45 3.76 11.64 -11.48
N ASP A 46 2.48 11.59 -11.87
CA ASP A 46 1.78 12.67 -12.52
C ASP A 46 0.34 12.83 -12.01
N CYS A 47 -0.35 13.87 -12.48
CA CYS A 47 -1.76 14.09 -12.21
C CYS A 47 -2.44 14.55 -13.51
N PRO A 48 -2.75 13.60 -14.42
CA PRO A 48 -3.21 13.93 -15.76
C PRO A 48 -4.55 14.64 -15.71
N ASN A 49 -4.72 15.64 -16.58
CA ASN A 49 -5.94 16.46 -16.67
C ASN A 49 -6.21 17.31 -15.41
N ASN A 50 -5.21 17.55 -14.56
CA ASN A 50 -5.31 18.49 -13.44
C ASN A 50 -4.65 19.83 -13.80
N PRO A 51 -5.39 20.97 -13.76
CA PRO A 51 -4.85 22.27 -14.17
C PRO A 51 -3.86 22.89 -13.18
N GLN A 52 -3.82 22.43 -11.92
CA GLN A 52 -2.92 22.91 -10.87
C GLN A 52 -2.95 24.45 -10.67
N GLN A 53 -4.12 25.09 -10.85
CA GLN A 53 -4.25 26.55 -10.78
C GLN A 53 -4.74 27.05 -9.41
N THR A 54 -5.44 26.20 -8.68
CA THR A 54 -6.00 26.49 -7.35
C THR A 54 -5.38 25.58 -6.30
N THR A 55 -5.53 25.96 -5.02
CA THR A 55 -5.16 25.09 -3.90
C THR A 55 -5.89 23.74 -3.94
N VAL A 56 -7.16 23.74 -4.39
CA VAL A 56 -7.94 22.51 -4.55
C VAL A 56 -7.32 21.63 -5.65
N ASP A 57 -6.99 22.22 -6.80
CA ASP A 57 -6.33 21.48 -7.90
C ASP A 57 -5.00 20.87 -7.42
N LEU A 58 -4.22 21.63 -6.65
CA LEU A 58 -2.96 21.16 -6.09
C LEU A 58 -3.17 20.02 -5.10
N ASP A 59 -4.09 20.14 -4.15
CA ASP A 59 -4.37 19.09 -3.17
C ASP A 59 -4.87 17.80 -3.86
N ASP A 60 -5.72 17.92 -4.89
CA ASP A 60 -6.20 16.80 -5.71
C ASP A 60 -5.06 16.14 -6.51
N CYS A 61 -4.17 16.94 -7.10
CA CYS A 61 -2.99 16.45 -7.80
C CYS A 61 -2.07 15.67 -6.85
N MET A 62 -1.82 16.21 -5.65
CA MET A 62 -0.99 15.57 -4.64
C MET A 62 -1.59 14.26 -4.14
N GLY A 63 -2.92 14.20 -3.97
CA GLY A 63 -3.62 12.96 -3.65
C GLY A 63 -3.47 11.90 -4.75
N THR A 64 -3.55 12.31 -6.02
CA THR A 64 -3.33 11.42 -7.17
C THR A 64 -1.90 10.86 -7.18
N LYS A 65 -0.91 11.73 -7.02
CA LYS A 65 0.51 11.34 -6.98
C LYS A 65 0.80 10.40 -5.81
N ARG A 66 0.20 10.65 -4.63
CA ARG A 66 0.32 9.75 -3.48
C ARG A 66 -0.22 8.36 -3.79
N ALA A 67 -1.42 8.26 -4.35
CA ALA A 67 -2.01 6.97 -4.70
C ALA A 67 -1.14 6.17 -5.70
N GLN A 68 -0.48 6.86 -6.65
CA GLN A 68 0.45 6.22 -7.59
C GLN A 68 1.68 5.62 -6.88
N VAL A 69 2.32 6.36 -5.96
CA VAL A 69 3.48 5.83 -5.22
C VAL A 69 3.09 4.76 -4.20
N GLU A 70 1.91 4.84 -3.58
CA GLU A 70 1.36 3.78 -2.73
C GLU A 70 1.10 2.47 -3.51
N ALA A 71 0.62 2.58 -4.76
CA ALA A 71 0.45 1.42 -5.64
C ALA A 71 1.80 0.74 -5.95
N ILE A 72 2.83 1.54 -6.21
CA ILE A 72 4.20 1.04 -6.44
C ILE A 72 4.76 0.41 -5.16
N GLU A 73 4.64 1.07 -4.01
CA GLU A 73 5.06 0.54 -2.72
C GLU A 73 4.41 -0.82 -2.42
N SER A 74 3.10 -0.93 -2.65
CA SER A 74 2.35 -2.17 -2.47
C SER A 74 2.92 -3.31 -3.34
N LYS A 75 3.25 -3.05 -4.61
CA LYS A 75 3.91 -4.03 -5.50
C LYS A 75 5.24 -4.52 -4.91
N TYR A 76 6.10 -3.59 -4.48
CA TYR A 76 7.44 -3.93 -4.01
C TYR A 76 7.44 -4.64 -2.66
N VAL A 77 6.67 -4.13 -1.68
CA VAL A 77 6.53 -4.73 -0.34
C VAL A 77 5.88 -6.11 -0.43
N THR A 78 4.83 -6.26 -1.23
CA THR A 78 4.15 -7.56 -1.41
C THR A 78 5.06 -8.59 -2.05
N THR A 79 5.84 -8.17 -3.07
CA THR A 79 6.80 -9.06 -3.74
C THR A 79 7.90 -9.50 -2.77
N ALA A 80 8.45 -8.58 -1.97
CA ALA A 80 9.46 -8.89 -0.95
C ALA A 80 8.91 -9.90 0.07
N ARG A 81 7.70 -9.65 0.57
CA ARG A 81 7.01 -10.58 1.48
C ARG A 81 6.82 -11.97 0.87
N GLN A 82 6.41 -12.05 -0.39
CA GLN A 82 6.19 -13.31 -1.10
C GLN A 82 7.49 -14.09 -1.31
N LEU A 83 8.62 -13.41 -1.58
CA LEU A 83 9.92 -14.06 -1.69
C LEU A 83 10.35 -14.69 -0.37
N ILE A 84 10.19 -13.97 0.74
CA ILE A 84 10.49 -14.50 2.09
C ILE A 84 9.60 -15.71 2.37
N ALA A 85 8.29 -15.59 2.13
CA ALA A 85 7.32 -16.64 2.43
C ALA A 85 7.54 -17.92 1.62
N ASN A 86 8.05 -17.80 0.40
CA ASN A 86 8.25 -18.92 -0.52
C ASN A 86 9.72 -19.36 -0.63
N SER A 87 10.63 -18.81 0.19
CA SER A 87 12.05 -19.15 0.13
C SER A 87 12.27 -20.62 0.52
N PRO A 88 12.93 -21.42 -0.33
CA PRO A 88 13.25 -22.81 -0.01
C PRO A 88 14.42 -22.94 0.98
N ASP A 89 15.16 -21.86 1.22
CA ASP A 89 16.39 -21.87 2.02
C ASP A 89 16.12 -21.76 3.52
N PHE A 90 14.89 -21.46 3.91
CA PHE A 90 14.48 -21.25 5.29
C PHE A 90 13.58 -22.39 5.77
N SER A 91 13.86 -22.89 6.98
CA SER A 91 12.86 -23.69 7.70
C SER A 91 11.61 -22.85 7.99
N LYS A 92 10.47 -23.50 8.24
CA LYS A 92 9.21 -22.82 8.56
C LYS A 92 9.35 -21.83 9.73
N GLU A 93 10.15 -22.18 10.75
CA GLU A 93 10.40 -21.30 11.90
C GLU A 93 11.23 -20.07 11.50
N GLN A 94 12.28 -20.25 10.69
CA GLN A 94 13.08 -19.14 10.16
C GLN A 94 12.24 -18.22 9.27
N THR A 95 11.44 -18.78 8.37
CA THR A 95 10.51 -18.02 7.51
C THR A 95 9.60 -17.14 8.37
N GLN A 96 8.97 -17.70 9.41
CA GLN A 96 8.09 -16.92 10.28
C GLN A 96 8.84 -15.79 10.98
N LYS A 97 10.02 -16.08 11.55
CA LYS A 97 10.83 -15.06 12.22
C LYS A 97 11.23 -13.90 11.29
N ILE A 98 11.56 -14.20 10.03
CA ILE A 98 11.91 -13.17 9.04
C ILE A 98 10.67 -12.37 8.65
N LEU A 99 9.52 -13.03 8.41
CA LEU A 99 8.27 -12.34 8.11
C LEU A 99 7.84 -11.41 9.24
N ASP A 100 7.96 -11.83 10.51
CA ASP A 100 7.65 -11.00 11.66
C ASP A 100 8.56 -9.75 11.73
N ALA A 101 9.85 -9.92 11.44
CA ALA A 101 10.80 -8.81 11.39
C ALA A 101 10.53 -7.86 10.22
N PHE A 102 10.23 -8.41 9.04
CA PHE A 102 9.85 -7.64 7.84
C PHE A 102 8.56 -6.83 8.07
N ASP A 103 7.55 -7.44 8.70
CA ASP A 103 6.29 -6.76 9.02
C ASP A 103 6.51 -5.65 10.06
N ALA A 104 7.38 -5.87 11.04
CA ALA A 104 7.76 -4.86 12.02
C ALA A 104 8.51 -3.68 11.38
N GLU A 105 9.42 -3.94 10.43
CA GLU A 105 10.11 -2.89 9.66
C GLU A 105 9.10 -2.04 8.87
N ASN A 106 8.19 -2.69 8.15
CA ASN A 106 7.18 -2.00 7.33
C ASN A 106 6.24 -1.13 8.20
N LYS A 107 5.88 -1.60 9.39
CA LYS A 107 5.13 -0.80 10.37
C LYS A 107 5.93 0.41 10.89
N ALA A 108 7.25 0.28 11.02
CA ALA A 108 8.11 1.39 11.42
C ALA A 108 8.19 2.46 10.31
N TRP A 109 8.22 2.05 9.05
CA TRP A 109 8.10 2.95 7.90
C TRP A 109 6.78 3.71 7.89
N ASP A 110 5.64 3.03 8.12
CA ASP A 110 4.33 3.69 8.21
C ASP A 110 4.32 4.79 9.28
N THR A 111 4.94 4.48 10.44
CA THR A 111 5.06 5.42 11.55
C THR A 111 5.94 6.62 11.20
N LEU A 112 7.07 6.39 10.52
CA LEU A 112 7.97 7.45 10.05
C LEU A 112 7.27 8.38 9.06
N ILE A 113 6.60 7.81 8.05
CA ILE A 113 5.86 8.54 7.02
C ILE A 113 4.83 9.46 7.68
N ALA A 114 3.95 8.90 8.52
CA ALA A 114 2.90 9.67 9.19
C ALA A 114 3.47 10.76 10.10
N THR A 115 4.49 10.45 10.91
CA THR A 115 5.08 11.41 11.86
C THR A 115 5.79 12.55 11.13
N ALA A 116 6.52 12.25 10.06
CA ALA A 116 7.23 13.26 9.28
C ALA A 116 6.28 14.14 8.44
N ALA A 117 5.22 13.55 7.90
CA ALA A 117 4.16 14.30 7.22
C ALA A 117 3.46 15.26 8.19
N HIS A 118 3.08 14.80 9.38
CA HIS A 118 2.48 15.65 10.41
C HIS A 118 3.43 16.76 10.88
N ALA A 119 4.71 16.48 11.07
CA ALA A 119 5.69 17.53 11.40
C ALA A 119 5.76 18.61 10.29
N THR A 120 5.63 18.20 9.03
CA THR A 120 5.56 19.14 7.90
C THR A 120 4.26 19.93 7.93
N GLU A 121 3.12 19.28 8.19
CA GLU A 121 1.83 19.93 8.35
C GLU A 121 1.88 21.05 9.41
N VAL A 122 2.46 20.75 10.60
CA VAL A 122 2.62 21.73 11.69
C VAL A 122 3.52 22.89 11.28
N ASN A 123 4.63 22.63 10.58
CA ASN A 123 5.52 23.69 10.09
C ASN A 123 4.85 24.63 9.07
N TRP A 124 3.86 24.11 8.33
CA TRP A 124 3.12 24.85 7.32
C TRP A 124 1.75 25.35 7.84
N ASP A 125 1.57 25.39 9.15
CA ASP A 125 0.32 25.87 9.73
C ASP A 125 0.04 27.34 9.35
N GLY A 126 -1.24 27.65 9.15
CA GLY A 126 -1.71 28.94 8.61
C GLY A 126 -1.51 29.14 7.10
N GLY A 127 -0.82 28.24 6.38
CA GLY A 127 -0.70 28.26 4.93
C GLY A 127 -1.85 27.59 4.19
N THR A 128 -2.21 28.09 2.99
CA THR A 128 -3.24 27.47 2.15
C THR A 128 -2.80 26.14 1.54
N VAL A 129 -1.50 25.93 1.32
CA VAL A 129 -0.93 24.71 0.72
C VAL A 129 -0.44 23.67 1.74
N ARG A 130 -0.86 23.79 3.01
CA ARG A 130 -0.41 22.92 4.11
C ARG A 130 -0.59 21.44 3.80
N ALA A 131 -1.76 21.05 3.28
CA ALA A 131 -2.07 19.66 2.95
C ALA A 131 -1.19 19.13 1.81
N ALA A 132 -1.05 19.89 0.73
CA ALA A 132 -0.10 19.59 -0.35
C ALA A 132 1.34 19.41 0.17
N LYS A 133 1.81 20.23 1.11
CA LYS A 133 3.17 20.12 1.67
C LYS A 133 3.36 18.88 2.55
N ALA A 134 2.37 18.50 3.34
CA ALA A 134 2.39 17.24 4.09
C ALA A 134 2.40 16.03 3.13
N THR A 135 1.57 16.06 2.09
CA THR A 135 1.47 14.98 1.09
C THR A 135 2.77 14.85 0.27
N ASP A 136 3.42 15.96 -0.08
CA ASP A 136 4.76 15.96 -0.71
C ASP A 136 5.80 15.25 0.16
N ARG A 137 5.70 15.40 1.49
CA ARG A 137 6.57 14.70 2.44
C ARG A 137 6.27 13.19 2.48
N GLU A 138 5.00 12.80 2.41
CA GLU A 138 4.59 11.39 2.32
C GLU A 138 5.17 10.73 1.07
N ILE A 139 4.93 11.33 -0.10
CA ILE A 139 5.39 10.81 -1.39
C ILE A 139 6.90 10.54 -1.37
N LYS A 140 7.71 11.52 -0.96
CA LYS A 140 9.17 11.37 -0.91
C LYS A 140 9.64 10.25 0.02
N LEU A 141 8.92 10.01 1.11
CA LEU A 141 9.26 8.93 2.05
C LEU A 141 8.79 7.56 1.54
N ILE A 142 7.67 7.50 0.83
CA ILE A 142 7.20 6.29 0.14
C ILE A 142 8.19 5.91 -0.97
N GLU A 143 8.61 6.86 -1.82
CA GLU A 143 9.63 6.65 -2.86
C GLU A 143 10.95 6.10 -2.25
N LEU A 144 11.39 6.69 -1.14
CA LEU A 144 12.56 6.24 -0.40
C LEU A 144 12.39 4.82 0.16
N ARG A 145 11.23 4.52 0.76
CA ARG A 145 10.93 3.18 1.27
C ARG A 145 10.94 2.16 0.14
N VAL A 146 10.32 2.46 -1.01
CA VAL A 146 10.29 1.55 -2.16
C VAL A 146 11.71 1.16 -2.58
N HIS A 147 12.62 2.14 -2.70
CA HIS A 147 14.03 1.87 -3.02
C HIS A 147 14.73 1.08 -1.90
N ASN A 148 14.46 1.40 -0.64
CA ASN A 148 15.00 0.65 0.50
C ASN A 148 14.54 -0.82 0.51
N GLN A 149 13.27 -1.08 0.22
CA GLN A 149 12.73 -2.43 0.13
C GLN A 149 13.36 -3.20 -1.03
N TRP A 150 13.51 -2.54 -2.19
CA TRP A 150 14.23 -3.12 -3.32
C TRP A 150 15.66 -3.52 -2.95
N GLN A 151 16.41 -2.60 -2.35
CA GLN A 151 17.83 -2.79 -2.06
C GLN A 151 18.07 -3.93 -1.06
N ASN A 152 17.22 -4.06 -0.04
CA ASN A 152 17.46 -4.98 1.08
C ASN A 152 16.71 -6.32 0.96
N TRP A 153 15.62 -6.38 0.20
CA TRP A 153 14.75 -7.57 0.15
C TRP A 153 14.54 -8.15 -1.24
N LEU A 154 14.77 -7.36 -2.31
CA LEU A 154 14.53 -7.81 -3.69
C LEU A 154 15.81 -7.99 -4.51
N ARG A 155 16.95 -7.48 -4.01
CA ARG A 155 18.26 -7.64 -4.64
C ARG A 155 19.06 -8.74 -3.95
N TYR A 156 19.84 -9.46 -4.72
CA TYR A 156 20.82 -10.43 -4.23
C TYR A 156 22.21 -9.79 -4.19
N GLU A 157 23.06 -10.23 -3.27
CA GLU A 157 24.45 -9.73 -3.13
C GLU A 157 25.38 -10.26 -4.23
N ASP A 158 24.93 -11.25 -5.01
CA ASP A 158 25.66 -11.80 -6.14
C ASP A 158 25.19 -11.20 -7.48
N SER A 159 25.57 -11.81 -8.60
CA SER A 159 25.17 -11.36 -9.94
C SER A 159 23.75 -11.79 -10.35
N THR A 160 22.98 -12.38 -9.43
CA THR A 160 21.60 -12.80 -9.72
C THR A 160 20.75 -11.55 -9.94
N PRO A 161 19.97 -11.46 -11.03
CA PRO A 161 19.07 -10.34 -11.26
C PRO A 161 18.11 -10.15 -10.08
N PRO A 162 17.79 -8.90 -9.70
CA PRO A 162 16.84 -8.65 -8.62
C PRO A 162 15.43 -9.12 -9.02
N ALA A 163 14.63 -9.46 -8.02
CA ALA A 163 13.27 -9.98 -8.23
C ALA A 163 12.31 -8.93 -8.83
N LEU A 164 12.58 -7.64 -8.60
CA LEU A 164 12.01 -6.52 -9.34
C LEU A 164 13.12 -5.59 -9.82
N PRO A 165 12.91 -4.83 -10.91
CA PRO A 165 13.81 -3.76 -11.32
C PRO A 165 14.09 -2.75 -10.19
N GLU A 166 15.20 -2.03 -10.26
CA GLU A 166 15.44 -0.88 -9.40
C GLU A 166 14.38 0.21 -9.67
N PRO A 167 13.70 0.72 -8.65
CA PRO A 167 12.68 1.75 -8.81
C PRO A 167 13.32 3.13 -8.94
N LYS A 168 12.89 3.91 -9.93
CA LYS A 168 13.11 5.36 -9.99
C LYS A 168 11.80 6.09 -10.21
N PHE A 169 11.76 7.33 -9.75
CA PHE A 169 10.57 8.17 -9.81
C PHE A 169 10.90 9.44 -10.57
N LYS A 170 10.08 9.74 -11.58
CA LYS A 170 10.11 10.99 -12.33
C LYS A 170 8.81 11.72 -12.02
N ASN A 171 8.91 12.70 -11.12
CA ASN A 171 7.80 13.60 -10.82
C ASN A 171 7.58 14.53 -12.03
N VAL A 172 6.39 14.47 -12.61
CA VAL A 172 5.97 15.35 -13.70
C VAL A 172 5.18 16.50 -13.09
N GLU A 173 5.65 17.73 -13.34
CA GLU A 173 4.97 18.96 -12.97
C GLU A 173 3.88 19.32 -13.98
#